data_AF-A0A832CVI3-F1
#
_entry.id   AF-A0A832CVI3-F1
#
_cell.length_a   1.000
_cell.length_b   1.000
_cell.length_c   1.000
_cell.angle_alpha   90.00
_cell.angle_beta   90.00
_cell.angle_gamma   90.00
#
_symmetry.space_group_name_H-M   'P 1'
#
loop_
_entity.id
_entity.type
_entity.pdbx_description
1 polymer ?
#
loop_
_entity_poly.entity_id
_entity_poly.type
_entity_poly.pdbx_seq_one_letter_code
_entity_poly.pdbx_strand_id
1 'polypeptide(L)'
;MIILEDVVGGEAVKPWYDGLNLGGLSDADRVKILQYVVDKHGRETVQEVLKVSRITMWRLLNGKSRLDDERLKLLLTIITEEEFRKVLEARKVLEAAGLVRDGYVDYPLALEVVELILRDEYLKNLVLRYVVDTYREDLRKLLGMSFAGIKLEWS
;
A
#
# COMPACT_ATOMS: atom_id res chain seq x y z
N MET A 1 20.72 11.30 30.95
CA MET A 1 21.65 12.13 30.14
C MET A 1 21.61 11.53 28.74
N ILE A 2 20.84 12.05 27.78
CA ILE A 2 20.60 13.44 27.41
C ILE A 2 19.09 13.63 27.18
N ILE A 3 18.51 14.58 27.91
CA ILE A 3 17.27 15.26 27.54
C ILE A 3 17.73 16.41 26.65
N LEU A 4 17.24 16.50 25.42
CA LEU A 4 17.24 17.76 24.67
C LEU A 4 15.80 18.11 24.35
N GLU A 5 15.35 19.11 25.09
CA GLU A 5 14.16 19.89 24.86
C GLU A 5 14.29 20.61 23.51
N ASP A 6 13.39 20.32 22.59
CA ASP A 6 12.92 21.34 21.63
C ASP A 6 11.47 21.65 22.00
N VAL A 7 11.32 22.57 22.95
CA VAL A 7 10.05 23.24 23.23
C VAL A 7 9.90 24.34 22.18
N VAL A 8 9.18 24.03 21.10
CA VAL A 8 8.64 25.03 20.18
C VAL A 8 7.12 25.00 20.33
N GLY A 9 6.59 25.98 21.07
CA GLY A 9 5.15 26.30 21.10
C GLY A 9 4.29 25.33 21.91
N GLY A 10 3.41 25.88 22.75
CA GLY A 10 2.49 25.13 23.63
C GLY A 10 1.34 24.41 22.90
N GLU A 11 1.59 23.79 21.76
CA GLU A 11 0.68 22.82 21.15
C GLU A 11 1.23 21.42 21.41
N ALA A 12 0.50 20.62 22.18
CA ALA A 12 0.79 19.19 22.26
C ALA A 12 0.88 18.64 20.84
N VAL A 13 2.04 18.09 20.46
CA VAL A 13 2.23 17.43 19.15
C VAL A 13 1.16 16.35 19.06
N LYS A 14 0.10 16.64 18.31
CA LYS A 14 -1.01 15.71 18.16
C LYS A 14 -0.49 14.46 17.45
N PRO A 15 -0.83 13.27 17.94
CA PRO A 15 -0.58 12.05 17.19
C PRO A 15 -1.05 12.19 15.74
N TRP A 16 -0.23 11.77 14.78
CA TRP A 16 -0.49 11.94 13.35
C TRP A 16 -1.85 11.36 12.91
N TYR A 17 -2.36 10.37 13.64
CA TYR A 17 -3.62 9.70 13.39
C TYR A 17 -4.86 10.39 14.00
N ASP A 18 -4.71 11.43 14.82
CA ASP A 18 -5.85 12.13 15.45
C ASP A 18 -6.73 12.89 14.45
N GLY A 19 -6.18 13.23 13.27
CA GLY A 19 -6.91 13.85 12.17
C GLY A 19 -7.58 12.86 11.21
N LEU A 20 -7.41 11.54 11.39
CA LEU A 20 -7.91 10.55 10.44
C LEU A 20 -9.36 10.15 10.73
N ASN A 21 -10.17 10.06 9.68
CA ASN A 21 -11.49 9.45 9.75
C ASN A 21 -11.39 7.92 9.71
N LEU A 22 -11.10 7.31 10.86
CA LEU A 22 -10.99 5.86 11.02
C LEU A 22 -12.31 5.12 10.72
N GLY A 23 -13.45 5.76 10.95
CA GLY A 23 -14.78 5.25 10.63
C GLY A 23 -14.99 4.99 9.13
N GLY A 24 -14.29 5.74 8.27
CA GLY A 24 -14.33 5.59 6.81
C GLY A 24 -13.55 4.40 6.25
N LEU A 25 -12.74 3.72 7.07
CA LEU A 25 -11.99 2.53 6.64
C LEU A 25 -12.89 1.30 6.63
N SER A 26 -12.88 0.57 5.51
CA SER A 26 -13.59 -0.71 5.38
C SER A 26 -13.02 -1.76 6.35
N ASP A 27 -13.83 -2.76 6.71
CA ASP A 27 -13.36 -3.86 7.56
C ASP A 27 -12.19 -4.62 6.93
N ALA A 28 -12.15 -4.71 5.59
CA ALA A 28 -11.04 -5.29 4.85
C ALA A 28 -9.74 -4.50 5.02
N ASP A 29 -9.81 -3.16 4.98
CA ASP A 29 -8.65 -2.29 5.16
C ASP A 29 -8.14 -2.34 6.61
N ARG A 30 -9.05 -2.39 7.58
CA ARG A 30 -8.73 -2.55 8.99
C ARG A 30 -7.97 -3.86 9.25
N VAL A 31 -8.40 -4.95 8.60
CA VAL A 31 -7.71 -6.25 8.66
C VAL A 31 -6.35 -6.19 7.99
N LYS A 32 -6.19 -5.48 6.85
CA LYS A 32 -4.86 -5.29 6.22
C LYS A 32 -3.89 -4.56 7.14
N ILE A 33 -4.34 -3.50 7.81
CA ILE A 33 -3.54 -2.78 8.80
C ILE A 33 -3.13 -3.73 9.94
N LEU A 34 -4.09 -4.46 10.50
CA LEU A 34 -3.80 -5.44 11.55
C LEU A 34 -2.79 -6.50 11.10
N GLN A 35 -2.95 -7.06 9.89
CA GLN A 35 -2.05 -8.07 9.35
C GLN A 35 -0.62 -7.53 9.20
N TYR A 36 -0.47 -6.35 8.60
CA TYR A 36 0.83 -5.69 8.46
C TYR A 36 1.53 -5.49 9.81
N VAL A 37 0.78 -4.99 10.81
CA VAL A 37 1.32 -4.73 12.14
C VAL A 37 1.74 -6.04 12.82
N VAL A 38 0.95 -7.12 12.66
CA VAL A 38 1.29 -8.46 13.17
C VAL A 38 2.52 -9.04 12.48
N ASP A 39 2.65 -8.88 11.16
CA ASP A 39 3.79 -9.40 10.40
C ASP A 39 5.09 -8.69 10.79
N LYS A 40 5.01 -7.38 11.10
CA LYS A 40 6.17 -6.56 11.50
C LYS A 40 6.57 -6.75 12.96
N HIS A 41 5.62 -6.68 13.88
CA HIS A 41 5.89 -6.64 15.32
C HIS A 41 5.67 -7.97 16.03
N GLY A 42 5.12 -8.98 15.34
CA GLY A 42 4.83 -10.28 15.91
C GLY A 42 3.49 -10.31 16.65
N ARG A 43 2.84 -11.47 16.58
CA ARG A 43 1.47 -11.67 17.08
C ARG A 43 1.32 -11.42 18.59
N GLU A 44 2.34 -11.72 19.38
CA GLU A 44 2.31 -11.58 20.84
C GLU A 44 2.33 -10.11 21.25
N THR A 45 3.24 -9.32 20.66
CA THR A 45 3.31 -7.87 20.88
C THR A 45 2.01 -7.17 20.51
N VAL A 46 1.38 -7.54 19.40
CA VAL A 46 0.09 -6.93 19.01
C VAL A 46 -1.06 -7.37 19.94
N GLN A 47 -1.01 -8.58 20.52
CA GLN A 47 -1.99 -9.01 21.53
C GLN A 47 -1.89 -8.18 22.81
N GLU A 48 -0.67 -7.87 23.25
CA GLU A 48 -0.43 -7.03 24.43
C GLU A 48 -0.92 -5.59 24.19
N VAL A 49 -0.58 -5.01 23.03
CA VAL A 49 -1.01 -3.66 22.64
C VAL A 49 -2.53 -3.55 22.60
N LEU A 50 -3.20 -4.52 21.96
CA LEU A 50 -4.66 -4.53 21.87
C LEU A 50 -5.36 -5.02 23.15
N LYS A 51 -4.61 -5.58 24.12
CA LYS A 51 -5.13 -6.25 25.33
C LYS A 51 -6.19 -7.31 25.01
N VAL A 52 -5.94 -8.13 23.99
CA VAL A 52 -6.88 -9.17 23.51
C VAL A 52 -6.35 -10.58 23.72
N SER A 53 -7.26 -11.52 23.95
CA SER A 53 -6.91 -12.94 24.01
C SER A 53 -6.48 -13.49 22.64
N ARG A 54 -5.74 -14.61 22.65
CA ARG A 54 -5.34 -15.34 21.43
C ARG A 54 -6.52 -15.69 20.51
N ILE A 55 -7.67 -16.06 21.11
CA ILE A 55 -8.93 -16.37 20.39
C ILE A 55 -9.49 -15.11 19.72
N THR A 56 -9.53 -13.99 20.45
CA THR A 56 -10.02 -12.71 19.91
C THR A 56 -9.13 -12.22 18.77
N MET A 57 -7.81 -12.32 18.91
CA MET A 57 -6.86 -12.02 17.85
C MET A 57 -7.10 -12.87 16.60
N TRP A 58 -7.38 -14.18 16.75
CA TRP A 58 -7.73 -15.04 15.62
C TRP A 58 -9.03 -14.57 14.93
N ARG A 59 -10.06 -14.20 15.70
CA ARG A 59 -11.32 -13.68 15.13
C ARG A 59 -11.11 -12.38 14.36
N LEU A 60 -10.27 -11.48 14.86
CA LEU A 60 -9.94 -10.21 14.19
C LEU A 60 -9.21 -10.44 12.87
N LEU A 61 -8.14 -11.25 12.87
CA LEU A 61 -7.35 -11.55 11.66
C LEU A 61 -8.17 -12.29 10.59
N ASN A 62 -9.14 -13.11 10.99
CA ASN A 62 -10.01 -13.84 10.06
C ASN A 62 -11.30 -13.08 9.71
N GLY A 63 -11.42 -11.80 10.09
CA GLY A 63 -12.61 -10.98 9.81
C GLY A 63 -13.91 -11.49 10.46
N LYS A 64 -13.82 -12.37 11.47
CA LYS A 64 -14.95 -12.90 12.26
C LYS A 64 -15.37 -11.96 13.39
N SER A 65 -14.59 -10.90 13.61
CA SER A 65 -14.90 -9.79 14.50
C SER A 65 -14.38 -8.52 13.84
N ARG A 66 -15.15 -7.44 13.94
CA ARG A 66 -14.71 -6.12 13.48
C ARG A 66 -13.63 -5.59 14.42
N LEU A 67 -12.62 -4.94 13.82
CA LEU A 67 -11.67 -4.10 14.54
C LEU A 67 -12.30 -2.72 14.69
N ASP A 68 -12.62 -2.31 15.93
CA ASP A 68 -13.17 -0.99 16.21
C ASP A 68 -12.10 0.12 16.12
N ASP A 69 -12.56 1.35 16.19
CA ASP A 69 -11.72 2.53 15.98
C ASP A 69 -10.73 2.76 17.13
N GLU A 70 -11.09 2.36 18.36
CA GLU A 70 -10.19 2.45 19.52
C GLU A 70 -9.02 1.48 19.38
N ARG A 71 -9.28 0.23 19.01
CA ARG A 71 -8.24 -0.76 18.73
C ARG A 71 -7.41 -0.38 17.53
N LEU A 72 -8.02 0.21 16.50
CA LEU A 72 -7.28 0.70 15.36
C LEU A 72 -6.30 1.80 15.77
N LYS A 73 -6.71 2.77 16.60
CA LYS A 73 -5.80 3.79 17.15
C LYS A 73 -4.60 3.18 17.88
N LEU A 74 -4.83 2.12 18.67
CA LEU A 74 -3.74 1.40 19.35
C LEU A 74 -2.76 0.73 18.36
N LEU A 75 -3.21 0.31 17.18
CA LEU A 75 -2.30 -0.16 16.13
C LEU A 75 -1.53 1.00 15.50
N LEU A 76 -2.17 2.16 15.31
CA LEU A 76 -1.53 3.33 14.72
C LEU A 76 -0.45 3.95 15.62
N THR A 77 -0.46 3.66 16.92
CA THR A 77 0.60 4.12 17.83
C THR A 77 1.93 3.40 17.62
N ILE A 78 1.92 2.24 16.97
CA ILE A 78 3.12 1.39 16.76
C ILE A 78 3.59 1.34 15.30
N ILE A 79 2.94 2.09 14.40
CA ILE A 79 3.36 2.26 13.01
C ILE A 79 3.45 3.74 12.65
N THR A 80 4.23 4.06 11.62
CA THR A 80 4.35 5.44 11.12
C THR A 80 3.25 5.78 10.12
N GLU A 81 3.05 7.08 9.86
CA GLU A 81 2.11 7.55 8.83
C GLU A 81 2.47 7.00 7.44
N GLU A 82 3.76 6.95 7.10
CA GLU A 82 4.22 6.40 5.81
C GLU A 82 3.87 4.91 5.67
N GLU A 83 4.00 4.14 6.75
CA GLU A 83 3.66 2.73 6.77
C GLU A 83 2.17 2.52 6.62
N PHE A 84 1.36 3.31 7.33
CA PHE A 84 -0.09 3.32 7.17
C PHE A 84 -0.51 3.63 5.73
N ARG A 85 0.10 4.64 5.08
CA ARG A 85 -0.14 4.98 3.67
C ARG A 85 0.28 3.83 2.73
N LYS A 86 1.43 3.20 2.97
CA LYS A 86 1.93 2.06 2.18
C LYS A 86 1.01 0.83 2.28
N VAL A 87 0.44 0.56 3.46
CA VAL A 87 -0.48 -0.56 3.68
C VAL A 87 -1.81 -0.35 2.96
N LEU A 88 -2.23 0.91 2.79
CA LEU A 88 -3.54 1.23 2.26
C LEU A 88 -3.59 1.46 0.74
N GLU A 89 -2.52 1.90 0.05
CA GLU A 89 -2.78 2.63 -1.21
C GLU A 89 -1.79 2.48 -2.40
N ALA A 90 -2.27 1.78 -3.44
CA ALA A 90 -2.07 2.21 -4.84
C ALA A 90 -3.44 2.35 -5.52
N ARG A 91 -4.35 1.42 -5.24
CA ARG A 91 -5.70 1.38 -5.82
C ARG A 91 -6.60 2.52 -5.36
N LYS A 92 -6.55 2.88 -4.07
CA LYS A 92 -7.36 3.99 -3.52
C LYS A 92 -6.94 5.37 -4.03
N VAL A 93 -5.63 5.57 -4.26
CA VAL A 93 -5.12 6.79 -4.90
C VAL A 93 -5.63 6.90 -6.34
N LEU A 94 -5.64 5.79 -7.08
CA LEU A 94 -6.19 5.76 -8.44
C LEU A 94 -7.73 5.92 -8.46
N GLU A 95 -8.42 5.40 -7.45
CA GLU A 95 -9.87 5.60 -7.25
C GLU A 95 -10.18 7.07 -6.92
N ALA A 96 -9.40 7.70 -6.03
CA ALA A 96 -9.53 9.11 -5.68
C ALA A 96 -9.17 10.05 -6.84
N ALA A 97 -8.21 9.66 -7.68
CA ALA A 97 -7.88 10.39 -8.91
C ALA A 97 -8.92 10.18 -10.03
N GLY A 98 -9.92 9.31 -9.84
CA GLY A 98 -10.95 9.01 -10.83
C GLY A 98 -10.50 8.08 -11.96
N LEU A 99 -9.24 7.61 -11.90
CA LEU A 99 -8.64 6.71 -12.89
C LEU A 99 -9.20 5.29 -12.78
N VAL A 100 -9.72 4.93 -11.60
CA VAL A 100 -10.47 3.70 -11.34
C VAL A 100 -11.82 4.05 -10.71
N ARG A 101 -12.92 3.53 -11.24
CA ARG A 101 -14.28 3.70 -10.68
C ARG A 101 -14.98 2.35 -10.62
N ASP A 102 -15.48 1.97 -9.44
CA ASP A 102 -16.23 0.72 -9.22
C ASP A 102 -15.55 -0.54 -9.79
N GLY A 103 -14.21 -0.56 -9.82
CA GLY A 103 -13.41 -1.66 -10.36
C GLY A 103 -13.10 -1.59 -11.86
N TYR A 104 -13.58 -0.57 -12.57
CA TYR A 104 -13.27 -0.30 -13.97
C TYR A 104 -12.26 0.84 -14.12
N VAL A 105 -11.43 0.78 -15.15
CA VAL A 105 -10.48 1.86 -15.47
C VAL A 105 -11.17 2.89 -16.37
N ASP A 106 -11.01 4.17 -16.04
CA ASP A 106 -11.42 5.27 -16.89
C ASP A 106 -10.37 5.46 -18.01
N TYR A 107 -10.60 4.80 -19.15
CA TYR A 107 -9.66 4.81 -20.28
C TYR A 107 -9.38 6.21 -20.85
N PRO A 108 -10.37 7.11 -21.02
CA PRO A 108 -10.11 8.50 -21.39
C PRO A 108 -9.11 9.18 -20.44
N LEU A 109 -9.32 9.08 -19.12
CA LEU A 109 -8.40 9.69 -18.15
C LEU A 109 -7.04 8.98 -18.12
N ALA A 110 -7.01 7.66 -18.30
CA ALA A 110 -5.76 6.92 -18.41
C ALA A 110 -4.94 7.35 -19.64
N LEU A 111 -5.60 7.63 -20.77
CA LEU A 111 -4.94 8.14 -21.97
C LEU A 111 -4.36 9.54 -21.76
N GLU A 112 -5.07 10.44 -21.07
CA GLU A 112 -4.54 11.75 -20.67
C GLU A 112 -3.28 11.63 -19.79
N VAL A 113 -3.27 10.68 -18.85
CA VAL A 113 -2.07 10.37 -18.05
C VAL A 113 -0.93 9.86 -18.92
N VAL A 114 -1.22 9.03 -19.93
CA VAL A 114 -0.22 8.58 -20.90
C VAL A 114 0.31 9.75 -21.73
N GLU A 115 -0.54 10.66 -22.19
CA GLU A 115 -0.08 11.86 -22.88
C GLU A 115 0.83 12.73 -22.01
N LEU A 116 0.51 12.87 -20.73
CA LEU A 116 1.35 13.57 -19.76
C LEU A 116 2.71 12.88 -19.60
N ILE A 117 2.72 11.55 -19.51
CA ILE A 117 3.96 10.75 -19.50
C ILE A 117 4.78 11.01 -20.77
N LEU A 118 4.15 11.09 -21.93
CA LEU A 118 4.85 11.29 -23.21
C LEU A 118 5.43 12.71 -23.37
N ARG A 119 4.81 13.71 -22.77
CA ARG A 119 5.24 15.12 -22.81
C ARG A 119 6.39 15.41 -21.83
N ASP A 120 6.45 14.69 -20.71
CA ASP A 120 7.54 14.81 -19.74
C ASP A 120 8.65 13.79 -20.02
N GLU A 121 9.83 14.28 -20.43
CA GLU A 121 10.94 13.42 -20.86
C GLU A 121 11.52 12.57 -19.72
N TYR A 122 11.47 13.06 -18.48
CA TYR A 122 11.92 12.29 -17.32
C TYR A 122 10.95 11.15 -17.01
N LEU A 123 9.66 11.45 -16.95
CA LEU A 123 8.60 10.49 -16.66
C LEU A 123 8.50 9.42 -17.75
N LYS A 124 8.60 9.82 -19.03
CA LYS A 124 8.72 8.90 -20.16
C LYS A 124 9.86 7.90 -19.97
N ASN A 125 11.05 8.40 -19.64
CA ASN A 125 12.24 7.55 -19.45
C ASN A 125 12.14 6.65 -18.21
N LEU A 126 11.39 7.06 -17.19
CA LEU A 126 11.09 6.24 -16.01
C LEU A 126 10.15 5.08 -16.38
N VAL A 127 9.06 5.38 -17.08
CA VAL A 127 8.07 4.39 -17.52
C VAL A 127 8.69 3.38 -18.49
N LEU A 128 9.49 3.83 -19.46
CA LEU A 128 10.16 2.93 -20.40
C LEU A 128 11.10 1.95 -19.69
N ARG A 129 11.89 2.41 -18.71
CA ARG A 129 12.75 1.54 -17.90
C ARG A 129 11.92 0.52 -17.13
N TYR A 130 10.87 0.96 -16.45
CA TYR A 130 9.97 0.09 -15.73
C TYR A 130 9.37 -1.01 -16.63
N VAL A 131 8.91 -0.65 -17.83
CA VAL A 131 8.33 -1.60 -18.79
C VAL A 131 9.38 -2.59 -19.31
N VAL A 132 10.59 -2.14 -19.66
CA VAL A 132 11.68 -3.03 -20.12
C VAL A 132 12.14 -3.99 -19.02
N ASP A 133 12.21 -3.52 -17.78
CA ASP A 133 12.64 -4.34 -16.66
C ASP A 133 11.58 -5.37 -16.25
N THR A 134 10.30 -5.00 -16.35
CA THR A 134 9.17 -5.86 -15.94
C THR A 134 8.73 -6.82 -17.04
N TYR A 135 8.69 -6.37 -18.29
CA TYR A 135 8.06 -7.09 -19.41
C TYR A 135 9.04 -7.45 -20.54
N ARG A 136 10.34 -7.57 -20.22
CA ARG A 136 11.39 -7.89 -21.21
C ARG A 136 11.02 -9.01 -22.17
N GLU A 137 10.48 -10.10 -21.63
CA GLU A 137 10.16 -11.30 -22.41
C GLU A 137 8.93 -11.11 -23.30
N ASP A 138 7.94 -10.38 -22.83
CA ASP A 138 6.75 -10.07 -23.61
C ASP A 138 7.06 -9.07 -24.73
N LEU A 139 7.96 -8.11 -24.48
CA LEU A 139 8.50 -7.22 -25.51
C LEU A 139 9.27 -7.99 -26.59
N ARG A 140 10.07 -8.99 -26.21
CA ARG A 140 10.78 -9.87 -27.17
C ARG A 140 9.80 -10.63 -28.05
N LYS A 141 8.73 -11.19 -27.47
CA LYS A 141 7.67 -11.88 -28.23
C LYS A 141 6.95 -10.93 -29.18
N LEU A 142 6.56 -9.74 -28.71
CA LEU A 142 5.90 -8.70 -29.52
C LEU A 142 6.75 -8.25 -30.71
N LEU A 143 8.07 -8.14 -30.53
CA LEU A 143 9.02 -7.79 -31.59
C LEU A 143 9.36 -8.98 -32.51
N GLY A 144 8.67 -10.12 -32.37
CA GLY A 144 8.92 -11.32 -33.18
C GLY A 144 10.24 -12.02 -32.86
N MET A 145 10.88 -11.70 -31.74
CA MET A 145 12.13 -12.32 -31.27
C MET A 145 11.88 -13.57 -30.42
N SER A 146 10.72 -14.21 -30.53
CA SER A 146 10.50 -15.53 -29.93
C SER A 146 11.26 -16.58 -30.73
N PHE A 147 12.24 -17.24 -30.10
CA PHE A 147 13.04 -18.33 -30.69
C PHE A 147 13.71 -18.01 -32.05
N ALA A 148 14.12 -16.76 -32.27
CA ALA A 148 15.07 -16.44 -33.33
C ALA A 148 16.47 -16.98 -32.93
N GLY A 149 16.67 -18.30 -33.00
CA GLY A 149 17.96 -18.95 -32.73
C GLY A 149 17.95 -20.37 -32.19
N ILE A 150 16.79 -21.00 -31.90
CA ILE A 150 16.81 -22.41 -31.48
C ILE A 150 16.85 -23.31 -32.72
N LYS A 151 18.02 -23.91 -32.98
CA LYS A 151 18.12 -25.14 -33.77
C LYS A 151 17.77 -26.31 -32.87
N LEU A 152 16.61 -26.92 -33.09
CA LEU A 152 16.29 -28.23 -32.53
C LEU A 152 17.01 -29.28 -33.39
N GLU A 153 18.12 -29.82 -32.88
CA GLU A 153 18.75 -31.00 -33.45
C GLU A 153 18.24 -32.22 -32.69
N TRP A 154 17.57 -33.12 -33.42
CA TRP A 154 17.17 -34.43 -32.90
C TRP A 154 18.31 -35.41 -33.18
N SER A 155 18.66 -36.20 -32.15
CA SER A 155 19.55 -37.36 -32.24
C SER A 155 18.74 -38.62 -32.46
#